data_AF-A0A534SA54-F1
#
_entry.id   AF-A0A534SA54-F1
#
_cell.length_a   1.000
_cell.length_b   1.000
_cell.length_c   1.000
_cell.angle_alpha   90.00
_cell.angle_beta   90.00
_cell.angle_gamma   90.00
#
_symmetry.space_group_name_H-M   'P 1'
#
loop_
_entity.id
_entity.type
_entity.pdbx_description
1 polymer ?
#
loop_
_entity_poly.entity_id
_entity_poly.type
_entity_poly.pdbx_seq_one_letter_code
_entity_poly.pdbx_strand_id
1 'polypeptide(L)'
;MMNLFHNLDFVFANDFIFSDRFPPEEEDYFSSKGQVWGLKMSVNFVPNTWDMPLQVWNERGAGGRHVNFDLAGNVMGSHISEFPVGRYKKAHRHGPGAHVTILSGQGYSLLWPEHGEPTRVDWKPGSVVVPPSQWFHQHFNSGADPARYLALRWNSWRYNFVALGDDKPIEVSVKDGGTQIEYEDEDPKIHEYFESCLHKVGATCRMNSMVPWCTRNEAE
;
A
#
# COMPACT_ATOMS: atom_id res chain seq x y z
N MET A 1 4.12 -18.22 -17.04
CA MET A 1 5.25 -18.37 -17.98
C MET A 1 5.02 -19.52 -18.95
N MET A 2 4.95 -20.79 -18.51
CA MET A 2 4.72 -21.91 -19.44
C MET A 2 3.42 -21.81 -20.25
N ASN A 3 2.31 -21.53 -19.57
CA ASN A 3 1.01 -21.31 -20.22
C ASN A 3 0.90 -19.97 -20.97
N LEU A 4 1.94 -19.12 -20.93
CA LEU A 4 1.94 -17.87 -21.71
C LEU A 4 2.66 -18.07 -23.04
N PHE A 5 3.81 -18.74 -23.03
CA PHE A 5 4.67 -18.90 -24.21
C PHE A 5 4.53 -20.24 -24.91
N HIS A 6 4.04 -21.28 -24.22
CA HIS A 6 3.81 -22.62 -24.76
C HIS A 6 5.04 -23.23 -25.46
N ASN A 7 6.25 -22.84 -25.04
CA ASN A 7 7.51 -23.27 -25.64
C ASN A 7 8.57 -23.40 -24.54
N LEU A 8 8.97 -24.63 -24.24
CA LEU A 8 9.95 -24.91 -23.18
C LEU A 8 11.36 -24.45 -23.57
N ASP A 9 11.73 -24.56 -24.85
CA ASP A 9 13.04 -24.12 -25.32
C ASP A 9 13.19 -22.60 -25.19
N PHE A 10 12.14 -21.84 -25.53
CA PHE A 10 12.14 -20.40 -25.30
C PHE A 10 12.19 -20.03 -23.81
N VAL A 11 11.55 -20.80 -22.93
CA VAL A 11 11.53 -20.48 -21.49
C VAL A 11 12.82 -20.88 -20.78
N PHE A 12 13.44 -22.00 -21.15
CA PHE A 12 14.57 -22.58 -20.43
C PHE A 12 15.90 -22.59 -21.21
N ALA A 13 15.86 -22.50 -22.54
CA ALA A 13 17.04 -22.53 -23.42
C ALA A 13 17.15 -21.23 -24.24
N ASN A 14 16.73 -20.11 -23.66
CA ASN A 14 16.92 -18.78 -24.21
C ASN A 14 18.03 -18.06 -23.44
N ASP A 15 19.09 -17.73 -24.17
CA ASP A 15 20.30 -17.07 -23.65
C ASP A 15 20.25 -15.54 -23.78
N PHE A 16 19.09 -14.97 -24.13
CA PHE A 16 18.94 -13.53 -24.28
C PHE A 16 19.10 -12.84 -22.92
N ILE A 17 20.06 -11.92 -22.87
CA ILE A 17 20.34 -11.10 -21.69
C ILE A 17 19.67 -9.75 -21.90
N PHE A 18 18.80 -9.35 -20.98
CA PHE A 18 18.20 -8.01 -20.94
C PHE A 18 19.21 -6.98 -20.41
N SER A 19 20.34 -6.80 -21.11
CA SER A 19 21.42 -5.91 -20.68
C SER A 19 21.02 -4.44 -20.63
N ASP A 20 19.92 -4.06 -21.29
CA ASP A 20 19.27 -2.76 -21.20
C ASP A 20 18.58 -2.51 -19.84
N ARG A 21 18.19 -3.58 -19.13
CA ARG A 21 17.55 -3.54 -17.80
C ARG A 21 18.49 -3.99 -16.69
N PHE A 22 19.33 -4.98 -16.99
CA PHE A 22 20.25 -5.62 -16.06
C PHE A 22 21.69 -5.52 -16.58
N PRO A 23 22.30 -4.32 -16.64
CA PRO A 23 23.66 -4.13 -17.11
C PRO A 23 24.68 -4.48 -16.00
N PRO A 24 25.29 -5.68 -15.96
CA PRO A 24 26.15 -6.09 -14.85
C PRO A 24 27.42 -5.24 -14.71
N GLU A 25 27.81 -4.53 -15.77
CA GLU A 25 28.99 -3.66 -15.82
C GLU A 25 28.74 -2.28 -15.18
N GLU A 26 27.47 -1.88 -14.98
CA GLU A 26 27.14 -0.59 -14.37
C GLU A 26 27.26 -0.66 -12.84
N GLU A 27 27.90 0.35 -12.24
CA GLU A 27 28.13 0.40 -10.78
C GLU A 27 26.84 0.38 -9.96
N ASP A 28 25.71 0.79 -10.54
CA ASP A 28 24.42 0.84 -9.88
C ASP A 28 23.52 -0.40 -10.12
N TYR A 29 24.00 -1.39 -10.88
CA TYR A 29 23.27 -2.64 -11.16
C TYR A 29 22.77 -3.34 -9.89
N PHE A 30 23.61 -3.44 -8.86
CA PHE A 30 23.25 -3.99 -7.56
C PHE A 30 23.47 -2.97 -6.45
N SER A 31 22.92 -1.77 -6.64
CA SER A 31 23.08 -0.65 -5.72
C SER A 31 21.75 -0.17 -5.16
N SER A 32 21.82 0.36 -3.94
CA SER A 32 20.70 1.08 -3.31
C SER A 32 20.61 2.55 -3.74
N LYS A 33 21.54 3.01 -4.60
CA LYS A 33 21.43 4.32 -5.24
C LYS A 33 20.22 4.29 -6.16
N GLY A 34 19.36 5.28 -6.02
CA GLY A 34 18.14 5.40 -6.81
C GLY A 34 17.78 6.85 -7.04
N GLN A 35 16.98 7.09 -8.07
CA GLN A 35 16.46 8.41 -8.39
C GLN A 35 15.07 8.58 -7.79
N VAL A 36 14.83 9.71 -7.13
CA VAL A 36 13.61 9.99 -6.39
C VAL A 36 12.88 11.17 -7.02
N TRP A 37 11.58 11.01 -7.28
CA TRP A 37 10.70 12.05 -7.83
C TRP A 37 9.38 12.08 -7.06
N GLY A 38 9.29 12.99 -6.09
CA GLY A 38 8.20 12.96 -5.11
C GLY A 38 8.08 11.54 -4.53
N LEU A 39 6.86 11.00 -4.47
CA LEU A 39 6.58 9.68 -3.90
C LEU A 39 7.10 8.48 -4.70
N LYS A 40 7.84 8.69 -5.78
CA LYS A 40 8.34 7.63 -6.67
C LYS A 40 9.85 7.50 -6.56
N MET A 41 10.36 6.28 -6.59
CA MET A 41 11.78 5.97 -6.57
C MET A 41 12.10 4.90 -7.62
N SER A 42 13.02 5.19 -8.55
CA SER A 42 13.62 4.17 -9.42
C SER A 42 14.87 3.63 -8.75
N VAL A 43 14.94 2.32 -8.56
CA VAL A 43 16.05 1.65 -7.85
C VAL A 43 16.18 0.20 -8.30
N ASN A 44 17.39 -0.35 -8.31
CA ASN A 44 17.62 -1.76 -8.65
C ASN A 44 17.58 -2.68 -7.43
N PHE A 45 18.02 -2.17 -6.27
CA PHE A 45 18.10 -2.94 -5.04
C PHE A 45 17.64 -2.12 -3.82
N VAL A 46 16.77 -2.70 -2.99
CA VAL A 46 16.35 -2.09 -1.71
C VAL A 46 16.93 -2.93 -0.57
N PRO A 47 18.00 -2.47 0.10
CA PRO A 47 18.75 -3.30 1.06
C PRO A 47 17.99 -3.57 2.36
N ASN A 48 17.09 -2.65 2.76
CA ASN A 48 16.32 -2.79 3.99
C ASN A 48 14.95 -2.12 3.85
N THR A 49 13.91 -2.94 3.73
CA THR A 49 12.52 -2.47 3.67
C THR A 49 11.93 -2.08 5.03
N TRP A 50 12.51 -2.56 6.13
CA TRP A 50 12.05 -2.29 7.51
C TRP A 50 12.33 -0.86 7.96
N ASP A 51 13.47 -0.29 7.57
CA ASP A 51 13.92 0.99 8.15
C ASP A 51 14.17 2.10 7.12
N MET A 52 14.06 1.82 5.81
CA MET A 52 14.37 2.84 4.82
C MET A 52 13.52 4.11 5.00
N PRO A 53 14.09 5.30 4.71
CA PRO A 53 13.34 6.55 4.78
C PRO A 53 12.16 6.57 3.81
N LEU A 54 11.04 7.09 4.27
CA LEU A 54 9.81 7.24 3.49
C LEU A 54 9.39 8.72 3.43
N GLN A 55 8.69 9.10 2.35
CA GLN A 55 8.21 10.46 2.13
C GLN A 55 6.77 10.63 2.62
N VAL A 56 6.40 11.82 3.11
CA VAL A 56 5.04 12.08 3.59
C VAL A 56 4.07 12.07 2.42
N TRP A 57 2.96 11.34 2.55
CA TRP A 57 1.89 11.29 1.54
C TRP A 57 0.55 11.71 2.15
N ASN A 58 0.14 12.96 1.91
CA ASN A 58 -1.05 13.53 2.55
C ASN A 58 -2.36 13.03 1.94
N GLU A 59 -2.38 12.77 0.63
CA GLU A 59 -3.58 12.42 -0.12
C GLU A 59 -4.17 11.06 0.29
N ARG A 60 -3.32 10.10 0.70
CA ARG A 60 -3.76 8.79 1.23
C ARG A 60 -3.95 8.76 2.75
N GLY A 61 -3.93 9.92 3.40
CA GLY A 61 -4.45 10.12 4.75
C GLY A 61 -3.42 10.05 5.90
N ALA A 62 -3.77 10.73 6.99
CA ALA A 62 -3.26 10.55 8.35
C ALA A 62 -1.74 10.59 8.53
N GLY A 63 -1.03 11.42 7.75
CA GLY A 63 0.42 11.58 7.89
C GLY A 63 1.19 10.29 7.65
N GLY A 64 0.62 9.40 6.83
CA GLY A 64 1.32 8.21 6.37
C GLY A 64 2.57 8.59 5.58
N ARG A 65 3.58 7.73 5.66
CA ARG A 65 4.78 7.83 4.85
C ARG A 65 4.77 6.75 3.77
N HIS A 66 5.33 7.04 2.61
CA HIS A 66 5.19 6.21 1.42
C HIS A 66 6.37 6.36 0.46
N VAL A 67 6.61 5.31 -0.31
CA VAL A 67 7.37 5.36 -1.56
C VAL A 67 6.87 4.29 -2.52
N ASN A 68 6.69 4.63 -3.79
CA ASN A 68 6.41 3.72 -4.89
C ASN A 68 7.71 3.43 -5.63
N PHE A 69 8.04 2.16 -5.82
CA PHE A 69 9.21 1.75 -6.58
C PHE A 69 8.88 1.54 -8.04
N ASP A 70 9.77 2.02 -8.89
CA ASP A 70 10.14 1.35 -10.13
C ASP A 70 11.36 0.46 -9.81
N LEU A 71 11.10 -0.83 -9.57
CA LEU A 71 12.11 -1.78 -9.08
C LEU A 71 12.78 -2.50 -10.25
N ALA A 72 14.04 -2.18 -10.51
CA ALA A 72 14.87 -2.73 -11.58
C ALA A 72 14.20 -2.71 -12.96
N GLY A 73 13.46 -1.65 -13.27
CA GLY A 73 12.77 -1.48 -14.56
C GLY A 73 11.71 -2.53 -14.87
N ASN A 74 11.15 -3.18 -13.83
CA ASN A 74 10.16 -4.25 -14.00
C ASN A 74 8.71 -3.73 -14.03
N VAL A 75 7.82 -4.64 -14.44
CA VAL A 75 6.36 -4.41 -14.50
C VAL A 75 5.66 -4.67 -13.17
N MET A 76 6.38 -5.15 -12.15
CA MET A 76 5.84 -5.33 -10.81
C MET A 76 5.78 -3.96 -10.12
N GLY A 77 4.58 -3.52 -9.78
CA GLY A 77 4.38 -2.38 -8.89
C GLY A 77 4.78 -2.80 -7.47
N SER A 78 5.58 -1.97 -6.82
CA SER A 78 5.96 -2.17 -5.43
C SER A 78 5.87 -0.85 -4.69
N HIS A 79 5.42 -0.88 -3.44
CA HIS A 79 5.48 0.28 -2.58
C HIS A 79 5.62 -0.11 -1.11
N ILE A 80 6.26 0.73 -0.32
CA ILE A 80 6.23 0.64 1.14
C ILE A 80 5.41 1.79 1.67
N SER A 81 4.58 1.49 2.66
CA SER A 81 3.91 2.54 3.41
C SER A 81 3.92 2.25 4.90
N GLU A 82 3.93 3.35 5.66
CA GLU A 82 3.96 3.36 7.11
C GLU A 82 2.89 4.30 7.65
N PHE A 83 2.25 3.88 8.74
CA PHE A 83 1.22 4.63 9.45
C PHE A 83 1.72 4.95 10.86
N PRO A 84 1.63 6.20 11.30
CA PRO A 84 1.86 6.54 12.70
C PRO A 84 0.89 5.80 13.65
N VAL A 85 1.27 5.74 14.92
CA VAL A 85 0.39 5.25 16.00
C VAL A 85 -0.87 6.10 16.06
N GLY A 86 -2.01 5.46 16.30
CA GLY A 86 -3.28 6.15 16.50
C GLY A 86 -3.93 6.67 15.21
N ARG A 87 -3.52 6.15 14.05
CA ARG A 87 -3.99 6.57 12.73
C ARG A 87 -4.33 5.40 11.82
N TYR A 88 -5.20 5.65 10.85
CA TYR A 88 -5.56 4.71 9.78
C TYR A 88 -5.68 5.44 8.43
N LYS A 89 -5.74 4.70 7.33
CA LYS A 89 -5.90 5.27 5.98
C LYS A 89 -7.35 5.36 5.55
N LYS A 90 -7.65 6.19 4.55
CA LYS A 90 -8.93 6.20 3.85
C LYS A 90 -9.22 4.88 3.16
N ALA A 91 -10.48 4.44 3.18
CA ALA A 91 -10.92 3.24 2.47
C ALA A 91 -10.83 3.45 0.96
N HIS A 92 -10.46 2.40 0.23
CA HIS A 92 -10.43 2.44 -1.23
C HIS A 92 -10.58 1.04 -1.83
N ARG A 93 -10.86 0.96 -3.13
CA ARG A 93 -10.87 -0.30 -3.89
C ARG A 93 -10.04 -0.19 -5.16
N HIS A 94 -9.61 -1.34 -5.67
CA HIS A 94 -8.89 -1.45 -6.94
C HIS A 94 -9.01 -2.89 -7.48
N GLY A 95 -8.52 -3.11 -8.71
CA GLY A 95 -8.39 -4.44 -9.31
C GLY A 95 -7.56 -5.44 -8.47
N PRO A 96 -7.55 -6.73 -8.84
CA PRO A 96 -6.91 -7.77 -8.04
C PRO A 96 -5.38 -7.64 -8.01
N GLY A 97 -4.76 -8.33 -7.04
CA GLY A 97 -3.32 -8.67 -7.12
C GLY A 97 -2.39 -7.86 -6.21
N ALA A 98 -2.90 -6.95 -5.39
CA ALA A 98 -2.09 -6.31 -4.35
C ALA A 98 -1.91 -7.23 -3.15
N HIS A 99 -0.67 -7.66 -2.92
CA HIS A 99 -0.26 -8.47 -1.77
C HIS A 99 0.41 -7.57 -0.75
N VAL A 100 -0.30 -7.29 0.35
CA VAL A 100 0.17 -6.41 1.42
C VAL A 100 0.83 -7.24 2.50
N THR A 101 2.16 -7.24 2.54
CA THR A 101 2.97 -7.95 3.53
C THR A 101 3.31 -7.02 4.69
N ILE A 102 2.89 -7.35 5.90
CA ILE A 102 3.16 -6.54 7.09
C ILE A 102 4.61 -6.73 7.54
N LEU A 103 5.36 -5.64 7.61
CA LEU A 103 6.76 -5.60 8.02
C LEU A 103 6.92 -5.30 9.52
N SER A 104 6.10 -4.40 10.08
CA SER A 104 6.15 -3.99 11.48
C SER A 104 4.77 -3.53 11.98
N GLY A 105 4.66 -3.39 13.31
CA GLY A 105 3.45 -2.95 14.00
C GLY A 105 2.35 -4.01 14.05
N GLN A 106 1.21 -3.64 14.60
CA GLN A 106 0.03 -4.49 14.73
C GLN A 106 -1.24 -3.71 14.39
N GLY A 107 -2.25 -4.41 13.91
CA GLY A 107 -3.48 -3.76 13.53
C GLY A 107 -4.45 -4.70 12.85
N TYR A 108 -5.37 -4.13 12.09
CA TYR A 108 -6.35 -4.88 11.34
C TYR A 108 -6.69 -4.21 10.02
N SER A 109 -7.37 -4.94 9.16
CA SER A 109 -8.00 -4.41 7.96
C SER A 109 -9.48 -4.71 7.97
N LEU A 110 -10.26 -3.79 7.44
CA LEU A 110 -11.65 -4.02 7.11
C LEU A 110 -11.72 -4.25 5.60
N LEU A 111 -12.39 -5.32 5.17
CA LEU A 111 -12.56 -5.71 3.77
C LEU A 111 -14.05 -5.91 3.48
N TRP A 112 -14.59 -5.30 2.43
CA TRP A 112 -15.99 -5.50 2.04
C TRP A 112 -16.23 -5.31 0.53
N PRO A 113 -17.20 -6.04 -0.05
CA PRO A 113 -17.71 -5.70 -1.38
C PRO A 113 -18.55 -4.41 -1.32
N GLU A 114 -18.76 -3.75 -2.45
CA GLU A 114 -19.49 -2.45 -2.55
C GLU A 114 -20.87 -2.44 -1.87
N HIS A 115 -21.53 -3.60 -1.80
CA HIS A 115 -22.85 -3.77 -1.18
C HIS A 115 -22.84 -4.87 -0.11
N GLY A 116 -21.81 -4.92 0.73
CA GLY A 116 -21.75 -5.90 1.82
C GLY A 116 -21.07 -5.39 3.08
N GLU A 117 -21.05 -6.27 4.08
CA GLU A 117 -20.59 -5.94 5.42
C GLU A 117 -19.05 -6.03 5.54
N PRO A 118 -18.41 -5.13 6.30
CA PRO A 118 -16.99 -5.21 6.65
C PRO A 118 -16.63 -6.50 7.37
N THR A 119 -15.65 -7.21 6.82
CA THR A 119 -14.96 -8.31 7.50
C THR A 119 -13.63 -7.80 8.08
N ARG A 120 -13.44 -8.00 9.38
CA ARG A 120 -12.17 -7.70 10.06
C ARG A 120 -11.15 -8.80 9.82
N VAL A 121 -9.93 -8.40 9.48
CA VAL A 121 -8.75 -9.27 9.36
C VAL A 121 -7.63 -8.68 10.21
N ASP A 122 -7.33 -9.33 11.33
CA ASP A 122 -6.21 -8.95 12.19
C ASP A 122 -4.87 -9.33 11.56
N TRP A 123 -3.87 -8.49 11.77
CA TRP A 123 -2.53 -8.72 11.26
C TRP A 123 -1.43 -8.28 12.23
N LYS A 124 -0.28 -8.92 12.06
CA LYS A 124 1.00 -8.67 12.75
C LYS A 124 2.16 -8.89 11.77
N PRO A 125 3.43 -8.62 12.12
CA PRO A 125 4.55 -8.81 11.20
C PRO A 125 4.58 -10.24 10.61
N GLY A 126 4.80 -10.33 9.30
CA GLY A 126 4.74 -11.57 8.52
C GLY A 126 3.35 -11.97 8.01
N SER A 127 2.28 -11.26 8.40
CA SER A 127 0.96 -11.47 7.82
C SER A 127 0.89 -10.93 6.39
N VAL A 128 0.09 -11.57 5.54
CA VAL A 128 -0.21 -11.09 4.18
C VAL A 128 -1.71 -10.87 4.06
N VAL A 129 -2.10 -9.65 3.68
CA VAL A 129 -3.49 -9.28 3.40
C VAL A 129 -3.62 -9.04 1.89
N VAL A 130 -4.59 -9.71 1.26
CA VAL A 130 -4.87 -9.59 -0.18
C VAL A 130 -6.33 -9.18 -0.35
N PRO A 131 -6.63 -7.90 -0.55
CA PRO A 131 -7.98 -7.46 -0.87
C PRO A 131 -8.47 -8.15 -2.15
N PRO A 132 -9.67 -8.77 -2.14
CA PRO A 132 -10.25 -9.30 -3.37
C PRO A 132 -10.51 -8.19 -4.39
N SER A 133 -10.65 -8.59 -5.66
CA SER A 133 -10.91 -7.64 -6.77
C SER A 133 -12.10 -6.74 -6.46
N GLN A 134 -11.91 -5.42 -6.56
CA GLN A 134 -12.94 -4.39 -6.39
C GLN A 134 -13.61 -4.35 -5.01
N TRP A 135 -13.02 -5.00 -4.01
CA TRP A 135 -13.44 -4.83 -2.63
C TRP A 135 -12.86 -3.56 -2.04
N PHE A 136 -13.70 -2.80 -1.33
CA PHE A 136 -13.21 -1.75 -0.47
C PHE A 136 -12.38 -2.37 0.64
N HIS A 137 -11.29 -1.69 0.95
CA HIS A 137 -10.40 -2.08 2.01
C HIS A 137 -9.76 -0.87 2.67
N GLN A 138 -9.58 -1.01 3.99
CA GLN A 138 -9.06 0.03 4.86
C GLN A 138 -8.14 -0.61 5.91
N HIS A 139 -7.00 0.02 6.18
CA HIS A 139 -5.96 -0.53 7.05
C HIS A 139 -5.76 0.38 8.27
N PHE A 140 -5.73 -0.23 9.46
CA PHE A 140 -5.75 0.47 10.75
C PHE A 140 -4.55 0.09 11.60
N ASN A 141 -3.77 1.09 12.05
CA ASN A 141 -2.77 0.87 13.10
C ASN A 141 -3.43 0.98 14.47
N SER A 142 -3.85 -0.16 15.03
CA SER A 142 -4.41 -0.25 16.37
C SER A 142 -3.39 -0.71 17.42
N GLY A 143 -2.10 -0.53 17.14
CA GLY A 143 -0.99 -0.86 18.03
C GLY A 143 -0.39 0.36 18.73
N ALA A 144 0.66 0.11 19.52
CA ALA A 144 1.45 1.14 20.19
C ALA A 144 2.70 1.56 19.39
N ASP A 145 2.99 0.90 18.26
CA ASP A 145 4.13 1.17 17.38
C ASP A 145 3.67 1.53 15.97
N PRO A 146 4.47 2.25 15.17
CA PRO A 146 4.19 2.47 13.75
C PRO A 146 4.00 1.14 13.00
N ALA A 147 2.95 1.08 12.18
CA ALA A 147 2.70 -0.05 11.32
C ALA A 147 3.31 0.19 9.94
N ARG A 148 4.01 -0.79 9.38
CA ARG A 148 4.64 -0.70 8.06
C ARG A 148 4.32 -1.93 7.23
N TYR A 149 4.08 -1.74 5.94
CA TYR A 149 3.91 -2.85 5.00
C TYR A 149 4.67 -2.64 3.70
N LEU A 150 4.98 -3.75 3.04
CA LEU A 150 5.40 -3.83 1.64
C LEU A 150 4.23 -4.36 0.81
N ALA A 151 3.79 -3.60 -0.19
CA ALA A 151 2.78 -4.03 -1.12
C ALA A 151 3.41 -4.35 -2.47
N LEU A 152 3.15 -5.56 -2.97
CA LEU A 152 3.56 -6.01 -4.29
C LEU A 152 2.30 -6.24 -5.14
N ARG A 153 2.29 -5.70 -6.36
CA ARG A 153 1.21 -5.90 -7.31
C ARG A 153 1.75 -6.04 -8.72
N TRP A 154 0.98 -6.72 -9.56
CA TRP A 154 1.15 -6.53 -10.99
C TRP A 154 0.81 -5.07 -11.34
N ASN A 155 1.43 -4.54 -12.39
CA ASN A 155 1.22 -3.18 -12.93
C ASN A 155 2.05 -2.08 -12.21
N SER A 156 3.26 -1.81 -12.70
CA SER A 156 4.11 -0.71 -12.22
C SER A 156 3.67 0.63 -12.81
N TRP A 157 3.95 1.72 -12.08
CA TRP A 157 3.57 3.06 -12.51
C TRP A 157 4.34 3.54 -13.76
N ARG A 158 5.52 2.96 -14.03
CA ARG A 158 6.35 3.28 -15.20
C ARG A 158 5.96 2.47 -16.43
N TYR A 159 5.69 1.17 -16.23
CA TYR A 159 5.32 0.23 -17.30
C TYR A 159 3.88 -0.25 -17.07
N ASN A 160 2.94 0.66 -17.27
CA ASN A 160 1.53 0.43 -16.94
C ASN A 160 0.84 -0.48 -17.96
N PHE A 161 0.29 -1.60 -17.48
CA PHE A 161 -0.66 -2.43 -18.22
C PHE A 161 -2.07 -1.90 -18.03
N VAL A 162 -2.49 -1.01 -18.94
CA VAL A 162 -3.77 -0.28 -18.90
C VAL A 162 -4.99 -1.20 -18.71
N ALA A 163 -4.96 -2.41 -19.28
CA ALA A 163 -6.05 -3.39 -19.15
C ALA A 163 -6.29 -3.89 -17.71
N LEU A 164 -5.38 -3.61 -16.78
CA LEU A 164 -5.46 -3.99 -15.37
C LEU A 164 -5.50 -2.78 -14.43
N GLY A 165 -5.58 -1.56 -15.00
CA GLY A 165 -5.72 -0.32 -14.24
C GLY A 165 -7.19 0.05 -14.02
N ASP A 166 -7.46 0.77 -12.95
CA ASP A 166 -8.72 1.51 -12.82
C ASP A 166 -8.66 2.77 -13.71
N ASP A 167 -9.81 3.25 -14.19
CA ASP A 167 -9.89 4.40 -15.11
C ASP A 167 -9.35 5.71 -14.50
N LYS A 168 -9.36 5.80 -13.17
CA LYS A 168 -8.90 6.97 -12.40
C LYS A 168 -7.88 6.55 -11.34
N PRO A 169 -7.01 7.48 -10.90
CA PRO A 169 -6.14 7.25 -9.74
C PRO A 169 -6.93 6.85 -8.49
N ILE A 170 -6.32 6.03 -7.63
CA ILE A 170 -6.97 5.44 -6.46
C ILE A 170 -7.35 6.45 -5.38
N GLU A 171 -6.75 7.65 -5.42
CA GLU A 171 -6.99 8.75 -4.50
C GLU A 171 -8.21 9.61 -4.88
N VAL A 172 -8.83 9.36 -6.04
CA VAL A 172 -10.03 10.09 -6.47
C VAL A 172 -11.23 9.58 -5.67
N SER A 173 -12.00 10.50 -5.08
CA SER A 173 -13.20 10.19 -4.30
C SER A 173 -14.26 9.48 -5.13
N VAL A 174 -15.01 8.56 -4.50
CA VAL A 174 -16.20 7.93 -5.08
C VAL A 174 -17.25 8.95 -5.53
N LYS A 175 -17.35 10.11 -4.87
CA LYS A 175 -18.26 11.20 -5.27
C LYS A 175 -17.89 11.81 -6.61
N ASP A 176 -16.60 11.81 -6.93
CA ASP A 176 -16.06 12.29 -8.20
C ASP A 176 -15.90 11.14 -9.22
N GLY A 177 -16.52 9.98 -8.96
CA GLY A 177 -16.46 8.79 -9.80
C GLY A 177 -15.11 8.04 -9.73
N GLY A 178 -14.36 8.20 -8.64
CA GLY A 178 -13.17 7.42 -8.32
C GLY A 178 -13.46 6.22 -7.42
N THR A 179 -12.49 5.81 -6.60
CA THR A 179 -12.54 4.58 -5.80
C THR A 179 -12.20 4.76 -4.32
N GLN A 180 -11.97 5.99 -3.85
CA GLN A 180 -11.69 6.31 -2.44
C GLN A 180 -12.93 6.82 -1.70
N ILE A 181 -13.10 6.40 -0.45
CA ILE A 181 -14.06 7.02 0.47
C ILE A 181 -13.29 8.03 1.33
N GLU A 182 -13.73 9.28 1.32
CA GLU A 182 -13.13 10.35 2.11
C GLU A 182 -13.48 10.21 3.60
N TYR A 183 -12.72 10.82 4.51
CA TYR A 183 -12.95 10.66 5.95
C TYR A 183 -14.30 11.22 6.39
N GLU A 184 -14.74 12.31 5.79
CA GLU A 184 -16.06 12.89 6.00
C GLU A 184 -17.21 12.01 5.51
N ASP A 185 -16.92 11.00 4.69
CA ASP A 185 -17.88 10.13 4.02
C ASP A 185 -17.84 8.68 4.53
N GLU A 186 -16.92 8.34 5.43
CA GLU A 186 -16.87 7.00 6.01
C GLU A 186 -18.00 6.78 7.04
N ASP A 187 -18.41 5.53 7.26
CA ASP A 187 -19.37 5.21 8.31
C ASP A 187 -18.76 5.57 9.68
N PRO A 188 -19.38 6.44 10.50
CA PRO A 188 -18.85 6.82 11.80
C PRO A 188 -18.53 5.65 12.73
N LYS A 189 -19.21 4.51 12.58
CA LYS A 189 -18.93 3.28 13.34
C LYS A 189 -17.54 2.74 13.10
N ILE A 190 -16.95 2.96 11.92
CA ILE A 190 -15.56 2.57 11.61
C ILE A 190 -14.61 3.31 12.55
N HIS A 191 -14.82 4.62 12.71
CA HIS A 191 -14.01 5.44 13.60
C HIS A 191 -14.20 5.07 15.07
N GLU A 192 -15.46 4.94 15.51
CA GLU A 192 -15.80 4.51 16.88
C GLU A 192 -15.12 3.17 17.22
N TYR A 193 -15.16 2.22 16.29
CA TYR A 193 -14.50 0.93 16.46
C TYR A 193 -12.98 1.06 16.59
N PHE A 194 -12.36 1.93 15.79
CA PHE A 194 -10.93 2.20 15.88
C PHE A 194 -10.53 2.80 17.23
N GLU A 195 -11.27 3.79 17.72
CA GLU A 195 -11.06 4.38 19.05
C GLU A 195 -11.18 3.33 20.16
N SER A 196 -12.18 2.44 20.07
CA SER A 196 -12.34 1.33 21.02
C SER A 196 -11.13 0.37 21.01
N CYS A 197 -10.50 0.17 19.85
CA CYS A 197 -9.32 -0.70 19.73
C CYS A 197 -8.08 -0.04 20.34
N LEU A 198 -7.89 1.26 20.11
CA LEU A 198 -6.78 2.01 20.71
C LEU A 198 -6.90 2.09 22.24
N HIS A 199 -8.11 2.31 22.76
CA HIS A 199 -8.36 2.35 24.20
C HIS A 199 -7.94 1.03 24.89
N LYS A 200 -8.22 -0.13 24.27
CA LYS A 200 -7.85 -1.45 24.82
C LYS A 200 -6.34 -1.64 24.98
N VAL A 201 -5.53 -0.93 24.20
CA VAL A 201 -4.06 -1.03 24.23
C VAL A 201 -3.41 0.19 24.87
N GLY A 202 -4.19 1.13 25.39
CA GLY A 202 -3.68 2.39 25.97
C GLY A 202 -3.04 3.34 24.96
N ALA A 203 -3.33 3.18 23.67
CA ALA A 203 -2.82 4.06 22.62
C ALA A 203 -3.75 5.27 22.41
N THR A 204 -3.18 6.38 21.95
CA THR A 204 -3.90 7.63 21.74
C THR A 204 -4.40 7.75 20.30
N CYS A 205 -5.69 8.07 20.12
CA CYS A 205 -6.24 8.40 18.80
C CYS A 205 -5.69 9.75 18.31
N ARG A 206 -5.23 9.80 17.05
CA ARG A 206 -4.63 10.99 16.41
C ARG A 206 -5.29 11.33 15.08
N MET A 207 -6.62 11.13 15.03
CA MET A 207 -7.46 11.34 13.84
C MET A 207 -8.32 12.61 13.91
N ASN A 208 -8.31 13.31 15.04
CA ASN A 208 -9.11 14.50 15.34
C ASN A 208 -9.02 15.64 14.32
N SER A 209 -7.86 15.87 13.70
CA SER A 209 -7.70 16.88 12.66
C SER A 209 -8.25 16.44 11.28
N MET A 210 -8.81 15.24 11.17
CA MET A 210 -9.21 14.61 9.89
C MET A 210 -10.61 14.01 9.91
N VAL A 211 -11.04 13.46 11.04
CA VAL A 211 -12.34 12.80 11.21
C VAL A 211 -13.24 13.72 12.03
N PRO A 212 -14.31 14.30 11.44
CA PRO A 212 -15.11 15.34 12.10
C PRO A 212 -15.80 14.90 13.40
N TRP A 213 -16.01 13.60 13.59
CA TRP A 213 -16.66 13.01 14.76
C TRP A 213 -15.69 12.27 15.68
N CYS A 214 -14.38 12.50 15.54
CA CYS A 214 -13.39 11.96 16.46
C CYS A 214 -13.66 12.45 17.88
N THR A 215 -13.66 11.55 18.86
CA THR A 215 -14.06 11.90 20.23
C THR A 215 -12.98 12.65 21.02
N ARG A 216 -11.76 12.74 20.48
CA ARG A 216 -10.63 13.46 21.09
C ARG A 216 -10.52 14.90 20.57
N ASN A 217 -10.40 15.86 21.48
CA ASN A 217 -10.02 17.25 21.16
C ASN A 217 -8.50 17.42 21.07
N GLU A 218 -7.99 18.33 20.24
CA GLU A 218 -6.55 18.60 20.00
C GLU A 218 -5.72 18.98 21.25
N ALA A 219 -6.33 19.17 22.42
CA ALA A 219 -5.72 19.79 23.59
C ALA A 219 -5.18 18.83 24.68
N GLU A 220 -5.12 17.52 24.42
CA GLU A 220 -4.50 16.50 25.30
C GLU A 220 -3.35 15.77 24.62
#